data_AF-A0A3D5Q8Q2-F1
#
_entry.id   AF-A0A3D5Q8Q2-F1
#
_cell.length_a   1.000
_cell.length_b   1.000
_cell.length_c   1.000
_cell.angle_alpha   90.00
_cell.angle_beta   90.00
_cell.angle_gamma   90.00
#
_symmetry.space_group_name_H-M   'P 1'
#
loop_
_entity.id
_entity.type
_entity.pdbx_description
1 polymer ?
#
loop_
_entity_poly.entity_id
_entity_poly.type
_entity_poly.pdbx_seq_one_letter_code
_entity_poly.pdbx_strand_id
1 'polypeptide(L)' 'MCFIVFSFKAHNKYKLIFCANRDEFYNRKTEKLHCWRSDSYKKDESNGILAGRDLQSGGAWLGV' A
#
# COMPACT_ATOMS: atom_id res chain seq x y z
N MET A 1 12.40 -12.47 -2.09
CA MET A 1 11.47 -12.72 -3.21
C MET A 1 10.14 -12.03 -2.93
N CYS A 2 9.76 -11.04 -3.73
CA CYS A 2 8.47 -10.35 -3.60
C CYS A 2 7.40 -11.03 -4.45
N PHE A 3 6.15 -11.06 -3.99
CA PHE A 3 5.03 -11.55 -4.79
C PHE A 3 3.77 -10.72 -4.58
N ILE A 4 2.91 -10.74 -5.59
CA ILE A 4 1.55 -10.23 -5.55
C ILE A 4 0.64 -11.32 -6.10
N VAL A 5 -0.40 -11.65 -5.36
CA VAL A 5 -1.45 -12.57 -5.77
C VAL A 5 -2.78 -11.85 -5.59
N PHE A 6 -3.62 -11.90 -6.62
CA PHE A 6 -4.98 -11.40 -6.53
C PHE A 6 -5.94 -12.38 -7.17
N SER A 7 -7.15 -12.39 -6.63
CA SER A 7 -8.27 -13.17 -7.13
C SER A 7 -9.46 -12.25 -7.26
N PHE A 8 -9.91 -12.05 -8.50
CA PHE A 8 -11.02 -11.15 -8.81
C PHE A 8 -12.25 -11.96 -9.21
N LYS A 9 -13.35 -11.76 -8.48
CA LYS A 9 -14.63 -12.44 -8.70
C LYS A 9 -14.55 -13.99 -8.74
N ALA A 10 -13.50 -14.60 -8.19
CA ALA A 10 -13.37 -16.06 -8.15
C ALA A 10 -13.87 -16.69 -6.84
N HIS A 11 -14.27 -15.88 -5.85
CA HIS A 11 -14.82 -16.33 -4.58
C HIS A 11 -16.26 -15.82 -4.42
N ASN A 12 -17.16 -16.66 -3.90
CA ASN A 12 -18.59 -16.33 -3.78
C ASN A 12 -18.87 -15.14 -2.84
N LYS A 13 -18.07 -14.99 -1.78
CA LYS A 13 -18.20 -13.94 -0.76
C LYS A 13 -17.36 -12.68 -1.02
N TYR A 14 -16.16 -12.84 -1.57
CA TYR A 14 -15.18 -11.76 -1.67
C TYR A 14 -15.02 -11.35 -3.14
N LYS A 15 -15.39 -10.11 -3.47
CA LYS A 15 -15.28 -9.56 -4.83
C LYS A 15 -13.82 -9.48 -5.28
N LEU A 16 -12.91 -9.22 -4.34
CA LEU A 16 -11.47 -9.18 -4.52
C LEU A 16 -10.80 -9.78 -3.28
N ILE A 17 -9.86 -10.69 -3.52
CA ILE A 17 -8.87 -11.13 -2.52
C ILE A 17 -7.52 -10.65 -3.06
N PHE A 18 -6.76 -9.94 -2.23
CA PHE A 18 -5.45 -9.42 -2.60
C PHE A 18 -4.45 -9.75 -1.49
N CYS A 19 -3.33 -10.35 -1.88
CA CYS A 19 -2.23 -10.66 -0.99
C CYS A 19 -0.93 -10.20 -1.65
N ALA A 20 -0.14 -9.43 -0.92
CA ALA A 20 1.20 -9.07 -1.35
C ALA A 20 2.20 -9.35 -0.24
N ASN A 21 3.38 -9.80 -0.64
CA ASN A 21 4.54 -9.88 0.22
C ASN A 21 5.68 -9.11 -0.45
N ARG A 22 6.32 -8.26 0.33
CA ARG A 22 7.55 -7.59 -0.07
C ARG A 22 8.66 -8.09 0.84
N ASP A 23 9.62 -8.75 0.22
CA ASP A 23 10.85 -9.14 0.90
C ASP A 23 11.80 -7.95 0.87
N GLU A 24 12.07 -7.39 2.04
CA GLU A 24 12.88 -6.19 2.22
C GLU A 24 13.61 -6.26 3.57
N PHE A 25 14.69 -5.48 3.71
CA PHE A 25 15.41 -5.39 4.97
C PHE A 25 14.54 -4.91 6.12
N TYR A 26 14.60 -5.61 7.25
CA TYR A 26 13.93 -5.22 8.50
C TYR A 26 14.25 -3.77 8.94
N ASN A 27 15.46 -3.30 8.66
CA ASN A 27 15.91 -1.95 9.03
C ASN A 27 15.62 -0.87 7.99
N ARG A 28 14.84 -1.16 6.93
CA ARG A 28 14.45 -0.14 5.98
C ARG A 28 13.58 0.91 6.68
N LYS A 29 13.98 2.17 6.59
CA LYS A 29 13.28 3.27 7.25
C LYS A 29 11.94 3.51 6.58
N THR A 30 10.86 3.38 7.34
CA THR A 30 9.50 3.65 6.89
C THR A 30 8.74 4.43 7.95
N GLU A 31 7.84 5.33 7.53
CA GLU A 31 6.81 5.88 8.41
C GLU A 31 5.78 4.80 8.75
N LYS A 32 5.20 4.89 9.95
CA LYS A 32 4.10 4.02 10.36
C LYS A 32 2.88 4.23 9.46
N LEU A 33 1.96 3.26 9.47
CA LEU A 33 0.68 3.36 8.78
C LEU A 33 -0.05 4.64 9.20
N HIS A 34 -0.28 5.54 8.24
CA HIS A 34 -1.03 6.77 8.45
C HIS A 34 -1.70 7.19 7.14
N CYS A 35 -2.63 8.13 7.23
CA CYS A 35 -3.26 8.70 6.05
C CYS A 35 -2.36 9.82 5.50
N TRP A 36 -1.87 9.66 4.28
CA TRP A 36 -1.00 10.64 3.63
C TRP A 36 -1.86 11.83 3.21
N ARG A 37 -1.73 12.95 3.93
CA ARG A 37 -2.54 14.16 3.73
C ARG A 37 -1.86 15.24 2.90
N SER A 38 -0.54 15.13 2.73
CA SER A 38 0.26 16.11 2.00
C SER A 38 1.30 15.39 1.15
N ASP A 39 1.56 16.03 0.01
CA ASP A 39 2.63 15.81 -0.97
C ASP A 39 2.14 15.13 -2.28
N SER A 40 2.01 15.98 -3.31
CA SER A 40 2.00 15.69 -4.75
C SER A 40 0.82 14.89 -5.34
N TYR A 41 0.08 14.10 -4.57
CA TYR A 41 -1.07 13.31 -5.05
C TYR A 41 -2.40 14.03 -4.82
N LYS A 42 -2.47 15.35 -5.09
CA LYS A 42 -3.74 16.08 -5.10
C LYS A 42 -4.49 15.77 -6.40
N LYS A 43 -5.39 14.79 -6.35
CA LYS A 43 -6.58 14.76 -7.22
C LYS A 43 -7.81 14.25 -6.47
N ASP A 44 -7.99 14.74 -5.25
CA ASP A 44 -9.26 15.04 -4.58
C ASP A 44 -8.97 15.18 -3.08
N GLU A 45 -9.37 16.31 -2.48
CA GLU A 45 -9.09 16.67 -1.08
C GLU A 45 -9.80 15.78 -0.04
N SER A 46 -10.51 14.73 -0.49
CA SER A 46 -11.35 13.89 0.35
C SER A 46 -10.75 12.51 0.69
N ASN A 47 -9.81 11.98 -0.11
CA ASN A 47 -9.33 10.60 0.06
C ASN A 47 -7.79 10.54 0.07
N GLY A 48 -7.19 10.64 1.27
CA GLY A 48 -5.76 10.42 1.46
C GLY A 48 -5.41 8.93 1.40
N ILE A 49 -4.19 8.59 1.01
CA ILE A 49 -3.71 7.21 0.92
C ILE A 49 -3.42 6.68 2.33
N LEU A 50 -4.05 5.58 2.75
CA LEU A 50 -3.72 4.89 3.99
C LEU A 50 -2.56 3.91 3.74
N ALA A 51 -1.34 4.33 4.08
CA ALA A 51 -0.14 3.51 3.93
C ALA A 51 0.98 3.92 4.91
N GLY A 52 1.93 3.02 5.14
CA GLY A 52 3.26 3.43 5.61
C GLY A 52 4.06 4.00 4.44
N ARG A 53 4.91 5.00 4.69
CA ARG A 53 5.74 5.66 3.65
C ARG A 53 7.18 5.19 3.74
N ASP A 54 7.73 4.74 2.63
CA ASP A 54 9.16 4.46 2.49
C ASP A 54 9.94 5.77 2.57
N LEU A 55 10.76 5.94 3.61
CA LEU A 55 11.53 7.16 3.82
C LEU A 55 12.82 7.20 2.98
N GLN A 56 13.19 6.10 2.33
CA GLN A 56 14.36 6.06 1.45
C GLN A 56 13.98 6.33 0.00
N SER A 57 12.87 5.74 -0.48
CA SER A 57 12.45 5.85 -1.89
C SER A 57 11.13 6.60 -2.09
N GLY A 58 10.47 7.06 -1.02
CA GLY A 58 9.28 7.93 -1.07
C GLY A 58 7.95 7.23 -1.41
N GLY A 59 7.95 5.93 -1.67
CA GLY A 59 6.77 5.15 -2.09
C GLY A 59 5.99 4.51 -0.93
N ALA A 60 4.90 3.81 -1.28
CA ALA A 60 4.13 2.97 -0.36
C ALA A 60 4.21 1.50 -0.79
N TRP A 61 3.95 0.60 0.15
CA TRP A 61 3.61 -0.79 -0.17
C TRP A 61 2.14 -1.01 0.14
N LEU A 62 1.35 -1.36 -0.88
CA LEU A 62 -0.09 -1.61 -0.76
C LEU A 62 -0.87 -0.50 -0.02
N GLY A 63 -0.85 0.73 -0.54
CA GLY A 63 -1.72 1.79 -0.06
C GLY A 63 -3.16 1.63 -0.54
N VAL A 64 -4.12 2.04 0.28
CA VAL A 64 -5.57 2.05 -0.02
C VAL A 64 -6.13 3.45 0.07
#